data_AF-A0A7S1C1U5-F1
#
_entry.id   AF-A0A7S1C1U5-F1
#
_cell.length_a   1.000
_cell.length_b   1.000
_cell.length_c   1.000
_cell.angle_alpha   90.00
_cell.angle_beta   90.00
_cell.angle_gamma   90.00
#
_symmetry.space_group_name_H-M   'P 1'
#
loop_
_entity.id
_entity.type
_entity.pdbx_description
1 polymer ?
#
loop_
_entity_poly.entity_id
_entity_poly.type
_entity_poly.pdbx_seq_one_letter_code
_entity_poly.pdbx_strand_id
1 'polypeptide(L)'
;GTLMERLVAFEAAGAPFAKLLLPHAEERLRSVRMPPSRLTAAVLGDASGSMEVAIRSATILGGLLSACLNAELLFFRDRVERLADPPRTAEGVLRVVRETRAESLTAPTAALNALLESRTAVDLMVVVTDEQENHFPWGEDFAQMFLRYKTEVCAGTKLFFVSFLPASITVGKMVAKLRRRHVDVRTFALDPRRPDLSKFSQLLGLVALEAATFGARSEPVAPADGVAAAGGDASGGNAAVGDGDADRARVVIGGGGGSGSGSGG
;
A
#
# COMPACT_ATOMS: atom_id res chain seq x y z
N GLY A 1 -7.09 -18.65 -2.22
CA GLY A 1 -8.14 -17.81 -1.62
C GLY A 1 -8.70 -18.47 -0.37
N THR A 2 -9.85 -19.14 -0.48
CA THR A 2 -10.64 -19.66 0.65
C THR A 2 -9.89 -20.55 1.65
N LEU A 3 -9.03 -21.46 1.19
CA LEU A 3 -8.24 -22.29 2.11
C LEU A 3 -7.31 -21.44 3.00
N MET A 4 -6.68 -20.42 2.41
CA MET A 4 -5.77 -19.53 3.12
C MET A 4 -6.54 -18.62 4.09
N GLU A 5 -7.72 -18.15 3.70
CA GLU A 5 -8.63 -17.40 4.56
C GLU A 5 -9.00 -18.19 5.84
N ARG A 6 -9.42 -19.45 5.65
CA ARG A 6 -9.77 -20.34 6.77
C ARG A 6 -8.57 -20.60 7.65
N LEU A 7 -7.40 -20.80 7.04
CA LEU A 7 -6.17 -21.05 7.78
C LEU A 7 -5.75 -19.83 8.63
N VAL A 8 -5.86 -18.61 8.10
CA VAL A 8 -5.68 -17.36 8.87
C VAL A 8 -6.69 -17.29 10.02
N ALA A 9 -7.97 -17.59 9.78
CA ALA A 9 -8.99 -17.58 10.81
C ALA A 9 -8.75 -18.62 11.92
N PHE A 10 -8.34 -19.84 11.54
CA PHE A 10 -8.00 -20.91 12.48
C PHE A 10 -6.75 -20.60 13.30
N GLU A 11 -5.71 -20.01 12.68
CA GLU A 11 -4.52 -19.57 13.40
C GLU A 11 -4.87 -18.47 14.42
N ALA A 12 -5.66 -17.47 14.02
CA ALA A 12 -6.11 -16.40 14.92
C ALA A 12 -6.96 -16.92 16.10
N ALA A 13 -7.69 -18.02 15.89
CA ALA A 13 -8.45 -18.71 16.94
C ALA A 13 -7.60 -19.66 17.80
N GLY A 14 -6.30 -19.79 17.53
CA GLY A 14 -5.42 -20.73 18.24
C GLY A 14 -5.74 -22.20 17.98
N ALA A 15 -6.39 -22.52 16.86
CA ALA A 15 -6.81 -23.89 16.56
C ALA A 15 -5.59 -24.79 16.27
N PRO A 16 -5.37 -25.87 17.04
CA PRO A 16 -4.15 -26.68 16.93
C PRO A 16 -4.01 -27.38 15.57
N PHE A 17 -5.14 -27.70 14.92
CA PHE A 17 -5.16 -28.33 13.60
C PHE A 17 -4.80 -27.37 12.46
N ALA A 18 -4.70 -26.06 12.68
CA ALA A 18 -4.32 -25.10 11.63
C ALA A 18 -2.98 -25.50 11.00
N LYS A 19 -1.99 -25.91 11.82
CA LYS A 19 -0.68 -26.35 11.35
C LYS A 19 -0.75 -27.60 10.46
N LEU A 20 -1.74 -28.46 10.65
CA LEU A 20 -1.94 -29.66 9.83
C LEU A 20 -2.45 -29.32 8.41
N LEU A 21 -3.05 -28.13 8.23
CA LEU A 21 -3.55 -27.67 6.94
C LEU A 21 -2.48 -26.96 6.09
N LEU A 22 -1.36 -26.55 6.69
CA LEU A 22 -0.28 -25.85 6.00
C LEU A 22 0.26 -26.63 4.79
N PRO A 23 0.60 -27.93 4.89
CA PRO A 23 1.09 -28.68 3.73
C PRO A 23 0.11 -28.69 2.55
N HIS A 24 -1.19 -28.76 2.83
CA HIS A 24 -2.23 -28.71 1.81
C HIS A 24 -2.38 -27.32 1.19
N ALA A 25 -2.23 -26.26 2.00
CA ALA A 25 -2.22 -24.89 1.49
C ALA A 25 -1.02 -24.65 0.56
N GLU A 26 0.16 -25.14 0.93
CA GLU A 26 1.37 -25.07 0.10
C GLU A 26 1.23 -25.85 -1.20
N GLU A 27 0.68 -27.07 -1.14
CA GLU A 27 0.43 -27.87 -2.34
C GLU A 27 -0.52 -27.16 -3.31
N ARG A 28 -1.61 -26.57 -2.78
CA ARG A 28 -2.57 -25.80 -3.59
C ARG A 28 -1.98 -24.50 -4.13
N LEU A 29 -1.15 -23.80 -3.37
CA LEU A 29 -0.44 -22.62 -3.86
C LEU A 29 0.50 -23.01 -5.01
N ARG A 30 1.25 -24.11 -4.83
CA ARG A 30 2.09 -24.72 -5.86
C ARG A 30 1.32 -25.27 -7.05
N SER A 31 0.00 -25.44 -6.99
CA SER A 31 -0.80 -25.82 -8.16
C SER A 31 -1.29 -24.61 -8.97
N VAL A 32 -1.21 -23.39 -8.42
CA VAL A 32 -1.53 -22.17 -9.16
C VAL A 32 -0.43 -21.95 -10.20
N ARG A 33 -0.85 -21.85 -11.46
CA ARG A 33 0.03 -21.63 -12.61
C ARG A 33 -0.50 -20.43 -13.37
N MET A 34 0.40 -19.51 -13.70
CA MET A 34 0.18 -18.48 -14.69
C MET A 34 1.01 -18.83 -15.92
N PRO A 35 0.57 -18.42 -17.13
CA PRO A 35 1.43 -18.45 -18.30
C PRO A 35 2.77 -17.77 -17.98
N PRO A 36 3.92 -18.31 -18.46
CA PRO A 36 5.20 -17.66 -18.27
C PRO A 36 5.12 -16.20 -18.73
N SER A 37 5.40 -15.28 -17.82
CA SER A 37 5.26 -13.86 -18.08
C SER A 37 6.35 -13.08 -17.36
N ARG A 38 6.74 -11.95 -17.97
CA ARG A 38 7.65 -10.98 -17.36
C ARG A 38 6.90 -9.90 -16.57
N LEU A 39 5.59 -10.06 -16.40
CA LEU A 39 4.79 -9.08 -15.67
C LEU A 39 5.29 -8.86 -14.26
N THR A 40 5.46 -7.59 -13.93
CA THR A 40 5.64 -7.13 -12.55
C THR A 40 4.31 -6.68 -11.98
N ALA A 41 4.07 -7.00 -10.71
CA ALA A 41 2.86 -6.58 -10.02
C ALA A 41 3.20 -5.93 -8.67
N ALA A 42 2.32 -5.07 -8.19
CA ALA A 42 2.40 -4.53 -6.85
C ALA A 42 1.01 -4.61 -6.21
N VAL A 43 0.95 -5.21 -5.03
CA VAL A 43 -0.24 -5.19 -4.18
C VAL A 43 -0.05 -4.11 -3.12
N LEU A 44 -0.92 -3.12 -3.14
CA LEU A 44 -0.94 -2.01 -2.20
C LEU A 44 -2.07 -2.26 -1.20
N GLY A 45 -1.72 -2.74 -0.01
CA GLY A 45 -2.67 -3.08 1.05
C GLY A 45 -2.90 -1.91 2.00
N ASP A 46 -4.15 -1.56 2.25
CA ASP A 46 -4.53 -0.60 3.28
C ASP A 46 -4.32 -1.20 4.67
N ALA A 47 -3.45 -0.57 5.46
CA ALA A 47 -3.18 -0.92 6.85
C ALA A 47 -3.58 0.21 7.81
N SER A 48 -4.54 1.07 7.41
CA SER A 48 -5.12 2.09 8.28
C SER A 48 -5.96 1.48 9.41
N GLY A 49 -6.25 2.23 10.48
CA GLY A 49 -6.77 1.71 11.75
C GLY A 49 -8.06 0.88 11.73
N SER A 50 -8.83 0.87 10.63
CA SER A 50 -10.05 0.05 10.50
C SER A 50 -9.90 -1.16 9.57
N MET A 51 -8.70 -1.37 9.01
CA MET A 51 -8.50 -2.16 7.80
C MET A 51 -7.78 -3.49 8.00
N GLU A 52 -7.97 -4.15 9.16
CA GLU A 52 -7.50 -5.54 9.40
C GLU A 52 -7.98 -6.52 8.30
N VAL A 53 -9.18 -6.29 7.76
CA VAL A 53 -9.71 -7.08 6.64
C VAL A 53 -8.92 -6.89 5.35
N ALA A 54 -8.43 -5.67 5.08
CA ALA A 54 -7.60 -5.41 3.92
C ALA A 54 -6.19 -5.95 4.11
N ILE A 55 -5.61 -5.88 5.31
CA ILE A 55 -4.31 -6.52 5.60
C ILE A 55 -4.38 -8.00 5.23
N ARG A 56 -5.34 -8.75 5.78
CA ARG A 56 -5.50 -10.19 5.51
C ARG A 56 -5.69 -10.46 4.02
N SER A 57 -6.57 -9.71 3.37
CA SER A 57 -6.91 -9.90 1.96
C SER A 57 -5.75 -9.54 1.02
N ALA A 58 -5.05 -8.45 1.30
CA ALA A 58 -3.86 -8.00 0.58
C ALA A 58 -2.70 -8.97 0.77
N THR A 59 -2.48 -9.52 1.96
CA THR A 59 -1.45 -10.53 2.17
C THR A 59 -1.75 -11.82 1.41
N ILE A 60 -3.00 -12.30 1.46
CA ILE A 60 -3.41 -13.51 0.71
C ILE A 60 -3.25 -13.27 -0.80
N LEU A 61 -3.70 -12.12 -1.29
CA LEU A 61 -3.60 -11.78 -2.71
C LEU A 61 -2.15 -11.56 -3.14
N GLY A 62 -1.39 -10.82 -2.34
CA GLY A 62 0.04 -10.61 -2.49
C GLY A 62 0.78 -11.93 -2.57
N GLY A 63 0.51 -12.87 -1.67
CA GLY A 63 1.16 -14.18 -1.71
C GLY A 63 0.78 -15.03 -2.90
N LEU A 64 -0.50 -14.99 -3.35
CA LEU A 64 -0.92 -15.64 -4.59
C LEU A 64 -0.20 -15.04 -5.81
N LEU A 65 -0.13 -13.72 -5.91
CA LEU A 65 0.52 -13.03 -7.02
C LEU A 65 2.04 -13.22 -6.96
N SER A 66 2.68 -13.16 -5.79
CA SER A 66 4.13 -13.40 -5.64
C SER A 66 4.50 -14.86 -5.90
N ALA A 67 3.59 -15.82 -5.69
CA ALA A 67 3.85 -17.22 -6.05
C ALA A 67 3.80 -17.46 -7.58
N CYS A 68 3.11 -16.61 -8.34
CA CYS A 68 2.88 -16.83 -9.77
C CYS A 68 3.50 -15.77 -10.70
N LEU A 69 3.83 -14.60 -10.17
CA LEU A 69 4.36 -13.42 -10.86
C LEU A 69 5.48 -12.78 -10.03
N ASN A 70 6.19 -11.81 -10.62
CA ASN A 70 7.10 -10.97 -9.85
C ASN A 70 6.30 -9.87 -9.14
N ALA A 71 5.61 -10.24 -8.06
CA ALA A 71 4.77 -9.33 -7.31
C ALA A 71 5.41 -8.88 -5.98
N GLU A 72 5.34 -7.57 -5.71
CA GLU A 72 5.64 -6.98 -4.41
C GLU A 72 4.36 -6.76 -3.58
N LEU A 73 4.51 -6.72 -2.26
CA LEU A 73 3.46 -6.36 -1.32
C LEU A 73 3.93 -5.17 -0.49
N LEU A 74 3.18 -4.07 -0.56
CA LEU A 74 3.39 -2.84 0.19
C LEU A 74 2.14 -2.56 1.02
N PHE A 75 2.32 -2.24 2.28
CA PHE A 75 1.23 -1.69 3.09
C PHE A 75 1.32 -0.17 3.15
N PHE A 76 0.19 0.51 3.06
CA PHE A 76 0.13 1.95 3.24
C PHE A 76 -0.75 2.32 4.43
N ARG A 77 -0.37 3.42 5.08
CA ARG A 77 -1.10 4.11 6.14
C ARG A 77 -0.73 5.60 6.08
N ASP A 78 -0.22 6.22 7.14
CA ASP A 78 0.49 7.51 7.09
C ASP A 78 1.89 7.41 6.46
N ARG A 79 2.43 6.19 6.38
CA ARG A 79 3.69 5.83 5.75
C ARG A 79 3.54 4.54 4.92
N VAL A 80 4.57 4.22 4.14
CA VAL A 80 4.66 2.93 3.43
C VAL A 80 5.47 1.93 4.25
N GLU A 81 5.04 0.68 4.24
CA GLU A 81 5.79 -0.45 4.76
C GLU A 81 6.00 -1.45 3.62
N ARG A 82 7.26 -1.58 3.18
CA ARG A 82 7.66 -2.51 2.12
C ARG A 82 8.19 -3.78 2.76
N LEU A 83 7.66 -4.93 2.35
CA LEU A 83 8.20 -6.21 2.78
C LEU A 83 9.50 -6.51 2.03
N ALA A 84 10.56 -6.83 2.77
CA ALA A 84 11.84 -7.23 2.18
C ALA A 84 11.72 -8.53 1.35
N ASP A 85 10.86 -9.44 1.80
CA ASP A 85 10.54 -10.68 1.10
C ASP A 85 9.01 -10.87 1.04
N PRO A 86 8.38 -10.70 -0.14
CA PRO A 86 6.96 -10.94 -0.32
C PRO A 86 6.57 -12.38 0.05
N PRO A 87 5.39 -12.61 0.67
CA PRO A 87 5.03 -13.91 1.21
C PRO A 87 4.70 -14.93 0.10
N ARG A 88 5.68 -15.67 -0.41
CA ARG A 88 5.48 -16.67 -1.49
C ARG A 88 4.98 -18.04 -1.02
N THR A 89 4.80 -18.21 0.28
CA THR A 89 4.38 -19.46 0.94
C THR A 89 3.17 -19.18 1.83
N ALA A 90 2.37 -20.20 2.11
CA ALA A 90 1.26 -20.10 3.07
C ALA A 90 1.76 -19.71 4.46
N GLU A 91 2.91 -20.24 4.89
CA GLU A 91 3.55 -19.83 6.14
C GLU A 91 3.98 -18.36 6.12
N GLY A 92 4.54 -17.88 5.01
CA GLY A 92 4.88 -16.48 4.82
C GLY A 92 3.65 -15.57 4.93
N VAL A 93 2.51 -15.99 4.36
CA VAL A 93 1.24 -15.27 4.48
C VAL A 93 0.79 -15.18 5.94
N LEU A 94 0.81 -16.30 6.68
CA LEU A 94 0.45 -16.30 8.11
C LEU A 94 1.37 -15.38 8.92
N ARG A 95 2.68 -15.45 8.67
CA ARG A 95 3.68 -14.59 9.32
C ARG A 95 3.36 -13.11 9.12
N VAL A 96 3.16 -12.68 7.87
CA VAL A 96 2.85 -11.27 7.56
C VAL A 96 1.53 -10.84 8.18
N VAL A 97 0.46 -11.65 8.10
CA VAL A 97 -0.82 -11.32 8.75
C VAL A 97 -0.68 -11.15 10.27
N ARG A 98 0.17 -11.95 10.92
CA ARG A 98 0.39 -11.88 12.36
C ARG A 98 1.18 -10.64 12.78
N GLU A 99 2.16 -10.24 11.96
CA GLU A 99 3.11 -9.16 12.25
C GLU A 99 2.58 -7.78 11.85
N THR A 100 1.79 -7.67 10.78
CA THR A 100 1.18 -6.41 10.34
C THR A 100 -0.04 -6.07 11.21
N ARG A 101 -0.19 -4.78 11.53
CA ARG A 101 -1.29 -4.24 12.34
C ARG A 101 -1.94 -3.06 11.64
N ALA A 102 -3.26 -2.95 11.77
CA ALA A 102 -4.03 -1.81 11.34
C ALA A 102 -3.82 -0.61 12.28
N GLU A 103 -3.27 0.49 11.77
CA GLU A 103 -3.03 1.70 12.55
C GLU A 103 -3.01 2.96 11.66
N SER A 104 -3.13 4.13 12.28
CA SER A 104 -2.98 5.44 11.61
C SER A 104 -4.06 5.76 10.54
N LEU A 105 -3.74 6.77 9.72
CA LEU A 105 -4.55 7.34 8.65
C LEU A 105 -4.45 6.55 7.34
N THR A 106 -5.29 6.89 6.37
CA THR A 106 -5.38 6.26 5.06
C THR A 106 -4.73 7.15 4.01
N ALA A 107 -3.43 6.93 3.74
CA ALA A 107 -2.67 7.63 2.70
C ALA A 107 -2.11 6.65 1.64
N PRO A 108 -2.93 6.21 0.67
CA PRO A 108 -2.50 5.30 -0.40
C PRO A 108 -1.42 5.92 -1.30
N THR A 109 -1.28 7.24 -1.32
CA THR A 109 -0.19 7.96 -1.96
C THR A 109 1.18 7.58 -1.39
N ALA A 110 1.27 7.09 -0.14
CA ALA A 110 2.55 6.67 0.42
C ALA A 110 3.18 5.50 -0.34
N ALA A 111 2.37 4.52 -0.73
CA ALA A 111 2.85 3.41 -1.54
C ALA A 111 3.17 3.82 -2.99
N LEU A 112 2.40 4.73 -3.58
CA LEU A 112 2.72 5.27 -4.91
C LEU A 112 4.02 6.07 -4.92
N ASN A 113 4.23 6.91 -3.90
CA ASN A 113 5.44 7.70 -3.77
C ASN A 113 6.68 6.81 -3.65
N ALA A 114 6.58 5.70 -2.91
CA ALA A 114 7.66 4.72 -2.83
C ALA A 114 8.04 4.16 -4.21
N LEU A 115 7.05 3.84 -5.04
CA LEU A 115 7.28 3.34 -6.41
C LEU A 115 7.81 4.43 -7.36
N LEU A 116 7.37 5.68 -7.17
CA LEU A 116 7.86 6.86 -7.91
C LEU A 116 9.33 7.12 -7.61
N GLU A 117 9.71 7.20 -6.33
CA GLU A 117 11.07 7.47 -5.88
C GLU A 117 12.05 6.38 -6.34
N SER A 118 11.65 5.12 -6.22
CA SER A 118 12.48 4.00 -6.69
C SER A 118 12.38 3.73 -8.18
N ARG A 119 11.60 4.52 -8.95
CA ARG A 119 11.32 4.32 -10.38
C ARG A 119 10.92 2.87 -10.72
N THR A 120 10.16 2.23 -9.82
CA THR A 120 9.79 0.82 -9.98
C THR A 120 8.62 0.71 -10.97
N ALA A 121 8.90 0.21 -12.18
CA ALA A 121 7.89 -0.06 -13.19
C ALA A 121 7.05 -1.30 -12.83
N VAL A 122 5.74 -1.10 -12.72
CA VAL A 122 4.77 -2.13 -12.36
C VAL A 122 3.72 -2.23 -13.47
N ASP A 123 3.56 -3.39 -14.08
CA ASP A 123 2.56 -3.60 -15.13
C ASP A 123 1.13 -3.67 -14.55
N LEU A 124 0.97 -4.29 -13.38
CA LEU A 124 -0.30 -4.45 -12.67
C LEU A 124 -0.22 -3.94 -11.23
N MET A 125 -1.00 -2.90 -10.93
CA MET A 125 -1.17 -2.39 -9.58
C MET A 125 -2.52 -2.81 -9.01
N VAL A 126 -2.50 -3.51 -7.88
CA VAL A 126 -3.71 -3.93 -7.17
C VAL A 126 -3.81 -3.18 -5.85
N VAL A 127 -4.83 -2.34 -5.69
CA VAL A 127 -5.08 -1.55 -4.48
C VAL A 127 -6.17 -2.22 -3.67
N VAL A 128 -5.90 -2.54 -2.41
CA VAL A 128 -6.81 -3.26 -1.51
C VAL A 128 -7.18 -2.33 -0.36
N THR A 129 -8.38 -1.75 -0.37
CA THR A 129 -8.78 -0.64 0.54
C THR A 129 -10.30 -0.52 0.68
N ASP A 130 -10.80 0.27 1.62
CA ASP A 130 -12.20 0.72 1.67
C ASP A 130 -12.43 2.03 0.89
N GLU A 131 -11.38 2.55 0.25
CA GLU A 131 -11.36 3.79 -0.53
C GLU A 131 -11.64 5.08 0.27
N GLN A 132 -11.39 5.08 1.58
CA GLN A 132 -11.53 6.25 2.45
C GLN A 132 -10.22 7.02 2.65
N GLU A 133 -9.59 7.39 1.54
CA GLU A 133 -8.43 8.29 1.55
C GLU A 133 -8.72 9.58 2.33
N ASN A 134 -7.93 9.83 3.38
CA ASN A 134 -8.13 10.94 4.32
C ASN A 134 -6.83 11.68 4.71
N HIS A 135 -5.68 11.27 4.15
CA HIS A 135 -4.40 11.92 4.40
C HIS A 135 -3.59 12.06 3.11
N PHE A 136 -2.95 13.23 2.94
CA PHE A 136 -2.33 13.66 1.67
C PHE A 136 -0.93 14.26 1.93
N PRO A 137 0.11 13.45 2.24
CA PRO A 137 1.43 13.95 2.63
C PRO A 137 2.08 14.89 1.60
N TRP A 138 1.77 14.69 0.31
CA TRP A 138 2.30 15.48 -0.81
C TRP A 138 1.31 16.50 -1.39
N GLY A 139 0.19 16.75 -0.71
CA GLY A 139 -0.86 17.66 -1.21
C GLY A 139 -1.64 17.13 -2.43
N GLU A 140 -1.38 15.89 -2.84
CA GLU A 140 -2.05 15.21 -3.95
C GLU A 140 -2.90 14.05 -3.45
N ASP A 141 -4.03 13.81 -4.11
CA ASP A 141 -4.78 12.57 -3.95
C ASP A 141 -4.20 11.42 -4.78
N PHE A 142 -4.61 10.18 -4.49
CA PHE A 142 -4.15 8.99 -5.19
C PHE A 142 -4.35 9.08 -6.70
N ALA A 143 -5.45 9.66 -7.16
CA ALA A 143 -5.75 9.75 -8.58
C ALA A 143 -4.77 10.70 -9.30
N GLN A 144 -4.40 11.82 -8.67
CA GLN A 144 -3.36 12.72 -9.16
C GLN A 144 -1.99 12.05 -9.19
N MET A 145 -1.58 11.43 -8.06
CA MET A 145 -0.26 10.81 -7.96
C MET A 145 -0.13 9.59 -8.90
N PHE A 146 -1.22 8.85 -9.14
CA PHE A 146 -1.21 7.73 -10.08
C PHE A 146 -1.01 8.19 -11.53
N LEU A 147 -1.61 9.32 -11.94
CA LEU A 147 -1.35 9.90 -13.26
C LEU A 147 0.11 10.36 -13.41
N ARG A 148 0.67 10.93 -12.35
CA ARG A 148 2.10 11.27 -12.27
C ARG A 148 2.97 10.02 -12.45
N TYR A 149 2.68 8.95 -11.71
CA TYR A 149 3.37 7.65 -11.85
C TYR A 149 3.29 7.08 -13.27
N LYS A 150 2.12 7.14 -13.91
CA LYS A 150 1.98 6.71 -15.32
C LYS A 150 2.83 7.53 -16.28
N THR A 151 2.98 8.83 -16.00
CA THR A 151 3.75 9.74 -16.86
C THR A 151 5.25 9.56 -16.67
N GLU A 152 5.70 9.41 -15.43
CA GLU A 152 7.12 9.44 -15.06
C GLU A 152 7.78 8.06 -15.01
N VAL A 153 7.01 6.98 -14.84
CA VAL A 153 7.55 5.63 -14.58
C VAL A 153 7.00 4.61 -15.57
N CYS A 154 5.67 4.41 -15.59
CA CYS A 154 5.09 3.34 -16.40
C CYS A 154 3.69 3.70 -16.94
N ALA A 155 3.63 4.19 -18.18
CA ALA A 155 2.36 4.55 -18.83
C ALA A 155 1.42 3.34 -19.03
N GLY A 156 2.00 2.16 -19.16
CA GLY A 156 1.29 0.90 -19.38
C GLY A 156 0.57 0.34 -18.16
N THR A 157 0.84 0.86 -16.94
CA THR A 157 0.30 0.30 -15.70
C THR A 157 -1.23 0.21 -15.73
N LYS A 158 -1.71 -1.00 -15.47
CA LYS A 158 -3.12 -1.32 -15.25
C LYS A 158 -3.43 -1.25 -13.76
N LEU A 159 -4.61 -0.72 -13.45
CA LEU A 159 -5.04 -0.48 -12.08
C LEU A 159 -6.27 -1.32 -11.76
N PHE A 160 -6.18 -2.06 -10.65
CA PHE A 160 -7.23 -2.93 -10.16
C PHE A 160 -7.50 -2.61 -8.69
N PHE A 161 -8.76 -2.43 -8.31
CA PHE A 161 -9.16 -2.23 -6.92
C PHE A 161 -9.85 -3.48 -6.38
N VAL A 162 -9.48 -3.86 -5.16
CA VAL A 162 -10.26 -4.76 -4.31
C VAL A 162 -10.82 -3.92 -3.17
N SER A 163 -12.09 -3.52 -3.32
CA SER A 163 -12.73 -2.52 -2.48
C SER A 163 -13.61 -3.15 -1.41
N PHE A 164 -13.46 -2.74 -0.14
CA PHE A 164 -14.34 -3.14 0.96
C PHE A 164 -15.43 -2.08 1.17
N LEU A 165 -16.47 -2.13 0.35
CA LEU A 165 -17.54 -1.12 0.36
C LEU A 165 -18.79 -1.64 1.06
N PRO A 166 -19.51 -0.81 1.83
CA PRO A 166 -20.86 -1.12 2.28
C PRO A 166 -21.79 -1.43 1.09
N ALA A 167 -22.80 -2.28 1.28
CA ALA A 167 -23.74 -2.66 0.22
C ALA A 167 -24.50 -1.48 -0.42
N SER A 168 -24.59 -0.34 0.28
CA SER A 168 -25.21 0.89 -0.21
C SER A 168 -24.31 1.69 -1.17
N ILE A 169 -23.02 1.36 -1.26
CA ILE A 169 -22.03 2.08 -2.07
C ILE A 169 -21.60 1.18 -3.23
N THR A 170 -21.93 1.58 -4.45
CA THR A 170 -21.58 0.85 -5.67
C THR A 170 -20.22 1.23 -6.26
N VAL A 171 -19.75 2.45 -5.98
CA VAL A 171 -18.47 2.98 -6.46
C VAL A 171 -17.81 3.76 -5.33
N GLY A 172 -16.59 3.39 -4.94
CA GLY A 172 -15.84 4.10 -3.91
C GLY A 172 -15.28 5.44 -4.38
N LYS A 173 -14.83 6.26 -3.43
CA LYS A 173 -14.42 7.65 -3.69
C LYS A 173 -13.17 7.73 -4.57
N MET A 174 -12.20 6.84 -4.35
CA MET A 174 -10.94 6.82 -5.11
C MET A 174 -11.19 6.40 -6.57
N VAL A 175 -11.95 5.33 -6.78
CA VAL A 175 -12.35 4.89 -8.12
C VAL A 175 -13.14 5.98 -8.84
N ALA A 176 -14.08 6.65 -8.17
CA ALA A 176 -14.83 7.75 -8.77
C ALA A 176 -13.90 8.90 -9.21
N LYS A 177 -12.90 9.27 -8.40
CA LYS A 177 -11.89 10.29 -8.75
C LYS A 177 -11.02 9.89 -9.94
N LEU A 178 -10.63 8.61 -10.04
CA LEU A 178 -9.85 8.06 -11.16
C LEU A 178 -10.66 8.09 -12.47
N ARG A 179 -11.92 7.66 -12.42
CA ARG A 179 -12.82 7.65 -13.59
C ARG A 179 -13.10 9.06 -14.13
N ARG A 180 -13.26 10.05 -13.27
CA ARG A 180 -13.39 11.47 -13.68
C ARG A 180 -12.17 12.00 -14.44
N ARG A 181 -11.01 11.37 -14.25
CA ARG A 181 -9.76 11.68 -14.93
C ARG A 181 -9.47 10.71 -16.09
N HIS A 182 -10.48 9.97 -16.54
CA HIS A 182 -10.40 9.02 -17.65
C HIS A 182 -9.36 7.90 -17.45
N VAL A 183 -9.08 7.53 -16.20
CA VAL A 183 -8.26 6.35 -15.90
C VAL A 183 -9.13 5.10 -15.94
N ASP A 184 -8.78 4.14 -16.80
CA ASP A 184 -9.39 2.82 -16.80
C ASP A 184 -8.99 2.06 -15.53
N VAL A 185 -10.01 1.66 -14.76
CA VAL A 185 -9.84 0.99 -13.47
C VAL A 185 -10.85 -0.15 -13.35
N ARG A 186 -10.31 -1.34 -13.08
CA ARG A 186 -11.13 -2.51 -12.75
C ARG A 186 -11.36 -2.55 -11.25
N THR A 187 -12.55 -2.95 -10.85
CA THR A 187 -12.96 -2.94 -9.44
C THR A 187 -13.58 -4.25 -9.05
N PHE A 188 -13.26 -4.69 -7.85
CA PHE A 188 -13.77 -5.90 -7.27
C PHE A 188 -14.25 -5.62 -5.85
N ALA A 189 -15.57 -5.52 -5.67
CA ALA A 189 -16.16 -5.21 -4.38
C ALA A 189 -16.31 -6.47 -3.51
N LEU A 190 -15.86 -6.38 -2.27
CA LEU A 190 -16.02 -7.38 -1.22
C LEU A 190 -16.82 -6.79 -0.05
N ASP A 191 -17.55 -7.66 0.64
CA ASP A 191 -18.21 -7.29 1.89
C ASP A 191 -17.14 -7.05 2.98
N PRO A 192 -17.15 -5.90 3.68
CA PRO A 192 -16.15 -5.56 4.69
C PRO A 192 -16.18 -6.47 5.91
N ARG A 193 -17.33 -7.11 6.21
CA ARG A 193 -17.52 -8.00 7.36
C ARG A 193 -17.27 -9.46 6.99
N ARG A 194 -17.58 -9.85 5.74
CA ARG A 194 -17.50 -11.23 5.24
C ARG A 194 -16.92 -11.26 3.82
N PRO A 195 -15.62 -10.98 3.67
CA PRO A 195 -15.02 -10.92 2.35
C PRO A 195 -15.02 -12.29 1.68
N ASP A 196 -15.68 -12.41 0.53
CA ASP A 196 -15.72 -13.67 -0.21
C ASP A 196 -14.44 -13.86 -1.05
N LEU A 197 -13.42 -14.49 -0.45
CA LEU A 197 -12.13 -14.73 -1.11
C LEU A 197 -12.18 -15.87 -2.13
N SER A 198 -13.32 -16.54 -2.34
CA SER A 198 -13.48 -17.49 -3.47
C SER A 198 -13.33 -16.77 -4.81
N LYS A 199 -13.71 -15.50 -4.82
CA LYS A 199 -13.62 -14.59 -5.96
C LYS A 199 -12.20 -14.23 -6.39
N PHE A 200 -11.18 -14.48 -5.57
CA PHE A 200 -9.79 -14.29 -5.97
C PHE A 200 -9.39 -15.18 -7.15
N SER A 201 -10.05 -16.32 -7.34
CA SER A 201 -9.87 -17.14 -8.53
C SER A 201 -10.26 -16.40 -9.82
N GLN A 202 -11.33 -15.59 -9.78
CA GLN A 202 -11.77 -14.77 -10.91
C GLN A 202 -10.75 -13.65 -11.18
N LEU A 203 -10.25 -12.99 -10.12
CA LEU A 203 -9.20 -11.99 -10.24
C LEU A 203 -7.95 -12.59 -10.89
N LEU A 204 -7.49 -13.75 -10.41
CA LEU A 204 -6.35 -14.44 -10.99
C LEU A 204 -6.60 -14.81 -12.45
N GLY A 205 -7.80 -15.27 -12.81
CA GLY A 205 -8.18 -15.51 -14.21
C GLY A 205 -8.09 -14.26 -15.09
N LEU A 206 -8.55 -13.11 -14.59
CA LEU A 206 -8.43 -11.83 -15.28
C LEU A 206 -6.96 -11.41 -15.43
N VAL A 207 -6.15 -11.56 -14.39
CA VAL A 207 -4.71 -11.28 -14.44
C VAL A 207 -4.01 -12.20 -15.43
N ALA A 208 -4.36 -13.48 -15.47
CA ALA A 208 -3.82 -14.45 -16.43
C ALA A 208 -4.13 -14.04 -17.87
N LEU A 209 -5.36 -13.59 -18.13
CA LEU A 209 -5.79 -13.13 -19.44
C LEU A 209 -5.04 -11.85 -19.85
N GLU A 210 -4.94 -10.88 -18.95
CA GLU A 210 -4.14 -9.68 -19.19
C GLU A 210 -2.69 -10.04 -19.47
N ALA A 211 -2.08 -10.93 -18.67
CA ALA A 211 -0.70 -11.39 -18.84
C ALA A 211 -0.42 -11.98 -20.21
N ALA A 212 -1.39 -12.67 -20.81
CA ALA A 212 -1.29 -13.17 -22.18
C ALA A 212 -1.34 -12.04 -23.23
N THR A 213 -2.04 -10.95 -22.95
CA THR A 213 -2.18 -9.79 -23.86
C THR A 213 -1.05 -8.76 -23.74
N PHE A 214 -0.31 -8.74 -22.63
CA PHE A 214 0.83 -7.85 -22.39
C PHE A 214 2.06 -8.11 -23.31
N GLY A 215 1.93 -8.98 -24.31
CA GLY A 215 2.97 -9.42 -25.24
C GLY A 215 3.63 -8.36 -26.14
N ALA A 216 3.43 -7.07 -25.91
CA ALA A 216 4.17 -5.98 -26.54
C ALA A 216 4.46 -4.90 -25.49
N ARG A 217 5.72 -4.78 -25.06
CA ARG A 217 6.13 -3.93 -23.93
C ARG A 217 5.73 -2.47 -24.12
N SER A 218 5.30 -1.83 -23.03
CA SER A 218 5.59 -0.42 -22.78
C SER A 218 7.01 -0.38 -22.20
N GLU A 219 7.99 0.09 -22.98
CA GLU A 219 9.34 0.32 -22.46
C GLU A 219 9.26 1.28 -21.27
N PRO A 220 10.00 1.03 -20.16
CA PRO A 220 10.09 2.00 -19.08
C PRO A 220 10.52 3.35 -19.67
N VAL A 221 9.82 4.42 -19.29
CA VAL A 221 10.19 5.76 -19.75
C VAL A 221 11.59 6.02 -19.19
N ALA A 222 12.58 6.13 -20.07
CA ALA A 222 13.94 6.45 -19.67
C ALA A 222 13.90 7.70 -18.78
N PRO A 223 14.66 7.74 -17.67
CA PRO A 223 14.70 8.94 -16.85
C PRO A 223 15.04 10.12 -17.75
N ALA A 224 14.26 11.20 -17.64
CA ALA A 224 14.54 12.43 -18.37
C ALA A 224 15.87 12.97 -17.85
N ASP A 225 16.96 12.62 -18.52
CA ASP A 225 18.27 13.23 -18.31
C ASP A 225 18.15 14.71 -18.65
N GLY A 226 18.21 15.57 -17.63
CA GLY A 226 18.45 17.00 -17.85
C GLY A 226 17.68 17.96 -16.96
N VAL A 227 18.17 18.17 -15.74
CA VAL A 227 18.52 19.54 -15.31
C VAL A 227 19.91 19.45 -14.67
N ALA A 228 20.92 19.77 -15.50
CA ALA A 228 22.27 20.01 -15.02
C ALA A 228 22.24 21.22 -14.07
N ALA A 229 22.54 21.00 -12.80
CA ALA A 229 22.91 22.06 -11.88
C ALA A 229 24.35 22.49 -12.22
N ALA A 230 24.49 23.53 -13.03
CA ALA A 230 25.65 24.41 -12.96
C ALA A 230 25.73 24.95 -11.52
N GLY A 231 26.82 24.82 -10.77
CA GLY A 231 28.16 25.21 -11.17
C GLY A 231 28.30 26.72 -10.93
N GLY A 232 28.48 27.11 -9.67
CA GLY A 232 28.59 28.50 -9.23
C GLY A 232 29.37 28.58 -7.93
N ASP A 233 30.68 28.40 -8.06
CA ASP A 233 31.72 28.52 -7.05
C ASP A 233 31.89 30.00 -6.63
N ALA A 234 31.92 30.28 -5.33
CA ALA A 234 32.38 31.56 -4.81
C ALA A 234 33.04 31.33 -3.44
N SER A 235 34.37 31.26 -3.52
CA SER A 235 35.32 31.26 -2.42
C SER A 235 35.53 32.67 -1.84
N GLY A 236 35.94 32.71 -0.57
CA GLY A 236 36.42 33.89 0.15
C GLY A 236 35.66 34.04 1.47
N GLY A 237 36.23 33.89 2.66
CA GLY A 237 37.62 33.98 3.07
C GLY A 237 37.68 34.86 4.33
N ASN A 238 38.37 34.36 5.35
CA ASN A 238 38.96 35.06 6.50
C ASN A 238 38.17 35.29 7.81
N ALA A 239 38.69 34.59 8.83
CA ALA A 239 39.37 35.12 10.02
C ALA A 239 38.56 35.68 11.22
N ALA A 240 38.55 34.83 12.26
CA ALA A 240 39.18 35.04 13.58
C ALA A 240 38.60 36.03 14.62
N VAL A 241 38.75 35.58 15.88
CA VAL A 241 38.70 36.30 17.18
C VAL A 241 37.27 36.64 17.64
N GLY A 242 36.82 36.39 18.87
CA GLY A 242 37.42 35.84 20.09
C GLY A 242 36.51 36.23 21.26
N ASP A 243 36.41 35.32 22.23
CA ASP A 243 36.21 35.52 23.67
C ASP A 243 34.97 36.25 24.24
N GLY A 244 34.53 35.75 25.40
CA GLY A 244 33.83 36.52 26.42
C GLY A 244 32.30 36.57 26.36
N ASP A 245 31.67 35.75 27.19
CA ASP A 245 31.10 36.22 28.47
C ASP A 245 29.72 35.62 28.77
N ALA A 246 29.63 35.04 29.96
CA ALA A 246 28.46 34.40 30.51
C ALA A 246 27.74 35.41 31.40
N ASP A 247 26.48 35.72 31.11
CA ASP A 247 25.65 36.35 32.12
C ASP A 247 24.24 35.75 32.19
N ARG A 248 23.84 35.53 33.44
CA ARG A 248 22.60 34.91 33.91
C ARG A 248 21.66 36.01 34.37
N ALA A 249 20.42 36.02 33.88
CA ALA A 249 19.28 36.55 34.63
C ALA A 249 17.99 35.85 34.13
N ARG A 250 17.39 34.94 34.90
CA ARG A 250 16.30 35.17 35.87
C ARG A 250 15.13 35.99 35.33
N VAL A 251 14.03 35.29 35.00
CA VAL A 251 12.65 35.81 34.98
C VAL A 251 11.79 34.73 35.65
N VAL A 252 11.55 34.85 36.96
CA VAL A 252 10.31 35.34 37.61
C VAL A 252 9.09 34.47 37.30
N ILE A 253 8.76 33.65 38.30
CA ILE A 253 7.50 32.93 38.48
C ILE A 253 6.54 33.84 39.26
N GLY A 254 5.34 34.01 38.73
CA GLY A 254 4.16 34.57 39.41
C GLY A 254 3.03 34.63 38.38
N GLY A 255 1.78 34.27 38.64
CA GLY A 255 1.06 33.93 39.86
C GLY A 255 -0.44 34.14 39.57
N GLY A 256 -1.31 33.45 40.33
CA GLY A 256 -2.77 33.66 40.36
C GLY A 256 -3.54 32.77 39.38
N GLY A 257 -4.52 31.96 39.78
CA GLY A 257 -5.43 32.07 40.92
C GLY A 257 -6.84 32.26 40.36
N GLY A 258 -7.75 31.30 40.58
CA GLY A 258 -9.11 31.40 40.04
C GLY A 258 -9.95 30.16 40.26
N SER A 259 -10.39 29.98 41.51
CA SER A 259 -11.46 29.07 41.95
C SER A 259 -12.81 29.41 41.32
N GLY A 260 -13.60 28.39 40.99
CA GLY A 260 -15.01 28.55 40.62
C GLY A 260 -15.79 27.25 40.73
N SER A 261 -16.33 26.99 41.91
CA SER A 261 -17.33 25.96 42.21
C SER A 261 -18.69 26.32 41.61
N GLY A 262 -19.41 25.33 41.06
CA GLY A 262 -20.78 25.51 40.58
C GLY A 262 -21.51 24.17 40.47
N SER A 263 -22.21 23.83 41.54
CA SER A 263 -23.16 22.74 41.66
C SER A 263 -24.56 23.17 41.19
N GLY A 264 -25.32 22.24 40.62
CA GLY A 264 -26.79 22.20 40.76
C GLY A 264 -27.57 22.14 39.45
N GLY A 265 -28.47 21.16 39.36
CA GLY A 265 -29.50 21.03 38.32
C GLY A 265 -29.72 19.60 37.88
#